data_AF-A0A949XAK8-F1
#
_entry.id   AF-A0A949XAK8-F1
#
_cell.length_a   1.000
_cell.length_b   1.000
_cell.length_c   1.000
_cell.angle_alpha   90.00
_cell.angle_beta   90.00
_cell.angle_gamma   90.00
#
_symmetry.space_group_name_H-M   'P 1'
#
loop_
_entity.id
_entity.type
_entity.pdbx_description
1 polymer ?
#
loop_
_entity_poly.entity_id
_entity_poly.type
_entity_poly.pdbx_seq_one_letter_code
_entity_poly.pdbx_strand_id
1 'polypeptide(L)'
;MIAVMHYLRQVNAVLAAPVLVIAILVLQAPIGGSSTPRCQWLRTQLYTSRLPPIIGQNDDAADNEVSTDELEKYVSVYKAMQRNRSLTVDQAATAQGLTIQQFRQLENRVERDDAALQQARDELQAAAQGSPTPSKSP
;
A
#
# COMPACT_ATOMS: atom_id res chain seq x y z
N MET A 1 18.63 31.22 -36.98
CA MET A 1 17.82 30.24 -36.22
C MET A 1 17.97 30.55 -34.74
N ILE A 2 17.05 31.35 -34.21
CA ILE A 2 17.02 31.85 -32.82
C ILE A 2 15.70 31.34 -32.24
N ALA A 3 15.74 30.70 -31.07
CA ALA A 3 14.74 30.72 -30.00
C ALA A 3 14.74 29.39 -29.22
N VAL A 4 15.78 29.21 -28.40
CA VAL A 4 15.63 28.53 -27.11
C VAL A 4 15.09 29.58 -26.12
N MET A 5 14.25 29.13 -25.18
CA MET A 5 13.71 29.86 -24.02
C MET A 5 12.54 30.82 -24.29
N HIS A 6 11.33 30.38 -23.90
CA HIS A 6 10.45 31.02 -22.91
C HIS A 6 9.00 30.59 -23.17
N TYR A 7 8.43 29.78 -22.28
CA TYR A 7 7.16 30.05 -21.59
C TYR A 7 6.71 28.80 -20.81
N LEU A 8 7.17 28.69 -19.56
CA LEU A 8 6.25 28.25 -18.51
C LEU A 8 5.04 29.20 -18.53
N ARG A 9 3.85 28.70 -18.14
CA ARG A 9 2.94 29.33 -17.15
C ARG A 9 1.45 29.18 -17.54
N GLN A 10 0.72 28.52 -16.63
CA GLN A 10 -0.70 28.73 -16.27
C GLN A 10 -1.76 28.17 -17.25
N VAL A 11 -2.85 27.53 -16.80
CA VAL A 11 -3.74 27.89 -15.68
C VAL A 11 -4.46 26.66 -15.09
N ASN A 12 -4.58 26.66 -13.76
CA ASN A 12 -5.60 25.95 -13.00
C ASN A 12 -7.00 26.16 -13.58
N ALA A 13 -7.82 25.11 -13.65
CA ALA A 13 -9.27 25.24 -13.55
C ALA A 13 -9.86 23.96 -12.90
N VAL A 14 -10.26 24.05 -11.63
CA VAL A 14 -11.68 23.95 -11.17
C VAL A 14 -12.27 22.56 -11.49
N LEU A 15 -12.49 21.65 -10.54
CA LEU A 15 -13.55 21.71 -9.52
C LEU A 15 -13.18 20.79 -8.35
N ALA A 16 -12.96 21.37 -7.16
CA ALA A 16 -13.02 20.64 -5.91
C ALA A 16 -14.48 20.61 -5.44
N ALA A 17 -15.13 19.46 -5.54
CA ALA A 17 -16.39 19.20 -4.84
C ALA A 17 -16.08 18.78 -3.38
N PRO A 18 -16.78 19.32 -2.38
CA PRO A 18 -16.41 19.16 -0.98
C PRO A 18 -16.79 17.78 -0.44
N VAL A 19 -15.76 17.15 0.14
CA VAL A 19 -15.74 16.23 1.28
C VAL A 19 -17.08 16.05 2.01
N LEU A 20 -17.66 14.85 1.87
CA LEU A 20 -18.70 14.38 2.78
C LEU A 20 -18.05 14.03 4.12
N VAL A 21 -18.40 14.83 5.13
CA VAL A 21 -18.10 14.64 6.54
C VAL A 21 -18.79 13.36 7.03
N ILE A 22 -18.00 12.35 7.45
CA ILE A 22 -18.49 11.35 8.39
C ILE A 22 -17.64 11.48 9.64
N ALA A 23 -18.14 12.33 10.54
CA ALA A 23 -17.73 12.39 11.93
C ALA A 23 -18.35 11.19 12.65
N ILE A 24 -17.53 10.22 13.04
CA ILE A 24 -17.89 9.28 14.11
C ILE A 24 -16.87 9.48 15.23
N LEU A 25 -17.32 10.27 16.19
CA LEU A 25 -16.68 10.61 17.44
C LEU A 25 -17.03 9.50 18.43
N VAL A 26 -16.08 8.60 18.71
CA VAL A 26 -16.20 7.63 19.81
C VAL A 26 -14.95 7.71 20.70
N LEU A 27 -15.13 8.49 21.77
CA LEU A 27 -14.75 8.23 23.15
C LEU A 27 -13.49 7.38 23.46
N GLN A 28 -12.46 8.08 23.98
CA GLN A 28 -11.67 7.84 25.21
C GLN A 28 -11.36 6.37 25.62
N ALA A 29 -10.12 5.96 25.96
CA ALA A 29 -9.17 6.58 26.90
C ALA A 29 -7.71 6.09 26.70
N PRO A 30 -6.69 6.85 27.19
CA PRO A 30 -5.30 6.40 27.25
C PRO A 30 -4.92 5.87 28.65
N ILE A 31 -3.79 5.16 28.74
CA ILE A 31 -2.72 5.25 29.76
C ILE A 31 -2.11 3.86 30.01
N GLY A 32 -0.80 3.77 29.80
CA GLY A 32 0.07 3.00 30.69
C GLY A 32 0.78 1.81 30.04
N GLY A 33 2.09 1.92 29.88
CA GLY A 33 2.92 0.74 29.63
C GLY A 33 4.24 0.97 28.92
N SER A 34 5.05 1.93 29.38
CA SER A 34 6.48 1.98 29.07
C SER A 34 7.20 0.75 29.63
N SER A 35 7.99 0.06 28.80
CA SER A 35 9.32 -0.48 29.15
C SER A 35 9.95 -1.22 27.97
N THR A 36 10.96 -0.61 27.37
CA THR A 36 12.14 -1.28 26.77
C THR A 36 12.94 -1.98 27.91
N PRO A 37 13.93 -2.89 27.69
CA PRO A 37 14.71 -3.14 26.47
C PRO A 37 15.08 -4.63 26.16
N ARG A 38 15.54 -4.84 24.92
CA ARG A 38 16.71 -5.66 24.51
C ARG A 38 17.15 -6.84 25.41
N CYS A 39 16.80 -8.05 25.01
CA CYS A 39 17.62 -9.28 25.18
C CYS A 39 17.43 -10.10 23.89
N GLN A 40 18.46 -10.23 23.05
CA GLN A 40 19.54 -11.21 23.20
C GLN A 40 19.13 -12.55 22.58
N TRP A 41 19.64 -12.76 21.36
CA TRP A 41 20.32 -13.99 20.95
C TRP A 41 19.78 -15.28 21.59
N LEU A 42 18.90 -15.96 20.87
CA LEU A 42 18.98 -17.41 20.75
C LEU A 42 18.59 -17.80 19.32
N ARG A 43 19.65 -17.97 18.52
CA ARG A 43 19.68 -19.04 17.53
C ARG A 43 19.40 -20.34 18.27
N THR A 44 18.24 -20.93 18.02
CA THR A 44 18.07 -22.36 18.26
C THR A 44 17.60 -22.97 16.95
N GLN A 45 18.60 -23.46 16.21
CA GLN A 45 18.39 -24.42 15.15
C GLN A 45 17.76 -25.66 15.78
N LEU A 46 16.52 -25.96 15.43
CA LEU A 46 15.96 -27.29 15.58
C LEU A 46 15.48 -27.74 14.21
N TYR A 47 16.42 -28.37 13.53
CA TYR A 47 16.17 -29.25 12.40
C TYR A 47 15.33 -30.42 12.92
N THR A 48 14.03 -30.43 12.62
CA THR A 48 13.17 -31.59 12.82
C THR A 48 12.54 -31.96 11.49
N SER A 49 13.04 -33.08 10.97
CA SER A 49 12.41 -34.08 10.12
C SER A 49 11.55 -33.63 8.93
N ARG A 50 12.09 -33.96 7.76
CA ARG A 50 11.39 -34.28 6.52
C ARG A 50 10.00 -34.92 6.75
N LEU A 51 8.98 -34.24 6.26
CA LEU A 51 7.87 -34.85 5.54
C LEU A 51 7.76 -34.09 4.22
N PRO A 52 7.77 -34.74 3.04
CA PRO A 52 7.43 -34.06 1.81
C PRO A 52 5.98 -33.56 1.97
N PRO A 53 5.71 -32.25 1.81
CA PRO A 53 4.33 -31.84 1.73
C PRO A 53 3.80 -32.45 0.43
N ILE A 54 2.83 -33.36 0.53
CA ILE A 54 1.91 -33.63 -0.56
C ILE A 54 1.09 -32.35 -0.68
N ILE A 55 1.66 -31.33 -1.32
CA ILE A 55 0.89 -30.20 -1.83
C ILE A 55 0.16 -30.80 -3.02
N GLY A 56 -1.11 -31.14 -2.81
CA GLY A 56 -2.07 -31.18 -3.89
C GLY A 56 -2.11 -29.78 -4.48
N GLN A 57 -1.26 -29.57 -5.49
CA GLN A 57 -1.24 -28.38 -6.30
C GLN A 57 -2.52 -28.47 -7.14
N ASN A 58 -3.59 -27.96 -6.57
CA ASN A 58 -4.87 -27.79 -7.24
C ASN A 58 -4.71 -26.52 -8.09
N ASP A 59 -3.90 -26.63 -9.16
CA ASP A 59 -3.51 -25.54 -10.07
C ASP A 59 -4.70 -25.05 -10.95
N ASP A 60 -5.94 -25.44 -10.66
CA ASP A 60 -7.12 -25.16 -11.48
C ASP A 60 -8.09 -24.13 -10.87
N ALA A 61 -7.75 -23.50 -9.74
CA ALA A 61 -8.49 -22.37 -9.16
C ALA A 61 -7.70 -21.04 -9.14
N ALA A 62 -6.46 -21.05 -9.65
CA ALA A 62 -5.47 -20.00 -9.42
C ALA A 62 -5.44 -18.86 -10.46
N ASP A 63 -6.37 -18.81 -11.42
CA ASP A 63 -6.34 -17.77 -12.47
C ASP A 63 -7.00 -16.45 -12.03
N ASN A 64 -7.81 -16.47 -10.96
CA ASN A 64 -8.48 -15.28 -10.43
C ASN A 64 -8.07 -14.90 -9.00
N GLU A 65 -7.34 -15.76 -8.30
CA GLU A 65 -6.86 -15.47 -6.94
C GLU A 65 -5.59 -14.61 -7.02
N VAL A 66 -5.57 -13.50 -6.27
CA VAL A 66 -4.39 -12.62 -6.23
C VAL A 66 -3.34 -13.24 -5.32
N SER A 67 -2.14 -13.50 -5.85
CA SER A 67 -1.06 -14.03 -5.03
C SER A 67 -0.57 -12.99 -4.00
N THR A 68 -0.07 -13.44 -2.85
CA THR A 68 0.46 -12.54 -1.80
C THR A 68 1.52 -11.58 -2.34
N ASP A 69 2.48 -12.06 -3.14
CA ASP A 69 3.51 -11.21 -3.78
C ASP A 69 2.92 -10.12 -4.69
N GLU A 70 1.80 -10.41 -5.36
CA GLU A 70 1.14 -9.45 -6.23
C GLU A 70 0.40 -8.39 -5.40
N LEU A 71 -0.26 -8.82 -4.34
CA LEU A 71 -0.92 -7.91 -3.40
C LEU A 71 0.09 -6.97 -2.72
N GLU A 72 1.26 -7.48 -2.33
CA GLU A 72 2.33 -6.66 -1.77
C GLU A 72 2.83 -5.59 -2.75
N LYS A 73 2.96 -5.93 -4.04
CA LYS A 73 3.31 -4.96 -5.09
C LYS A 73 2.21 -3.91 -5.25
N TYR A 74 0.94 -4.31 -5.26
CA TYR A 74 -0.20 -3.41 -5.31
C TYR A 74 -0.17 -2.40 -4.15
N VAL A 75 -0.06 -2.90 -2.91
CA VAL A 75 0.01 -2.07 -1.70
C VAL A 75 1.24 -1.15 -1.74
N SER A 76 2.39 -1.63 -2.21
CA SER A 76 3.63 -0.85 -2.29
C SER A 76 3.52 0.34 -3.24
N VAL A 77 2.84 0.18 -4.39
CA VAL A 77 2.58 1.28 -5.33
C VAL A 77 1.78 2.40 -4.66
N TYR A 78 0.66 2.06 -4.01
CA TYR A 78 -0.15 3.06 -3.32
C TYR A 78 0.56 3.65 -2.10
N LYS A 79 1.31 2.86 -1.31
CA LYS A 79 2.13 3.39 -0.21
C LYS A 79 3.13 4.43 -0.71
N ALA A 80 3.81 4.18 -1.82
CA ALA A 80 4.75 5.12 -2.41
C ALA A 80 4.06 6.44 -2.81
N MET A 81 2.87 6.35 -3.41
CA MET A 81 2.05 7.51 -3.77
C MET A 81 1.46 8.24 -2.56
N GLN A 82 1.08 7.52 -1.51
CA GLN A 82 0.59 8.13 -0.27
C GLN A 82 1.70 8.95 0.41
N ARG A 83 2.93 8.43 0.41
CA ARG A 83 4.11 9.08 0.95
C ARG A 83 4.59 10.25 0.08
N ASN A 84 4.57 10.10 -1.23
CA ASN A 84 4.92 11.14 -2.18
C ASN A 84 3.75 11.43 -3.11
N ARG A 85 2.96 12.45 -2.76
CA ARG A 85 1.75 12.84 -3.50
C ARG A 85 2.02 13.36 -4.91
N SER A 86 3.27 13.63 -5.26
CA SER A 86 3.69 14.02 -6.61
C SER A 86 4.07 12.82 -7.49
N LEU A 87 4.13 11.61 -6.93
CA LEU A 87 4.50 10.39 -7.65
C LEU A 87 3.29 9.86 -8.43
N THR A 88 3.49 9.58 -9.72
CA THR A 88 2.44 8.98 -10.55
C THR A 88 2.35 7.47 -10.35
N VAL A 89 1.19 6.87 -10.66
CA VAL A 89 0.99 5.42 -10.61
C VAL A 89 2.02 4.69 -11.49
N ASP A 90 2.29 5.20 -12.68
CA ASP A 90 3.26 4.63 -13.62
C ASP A 90 4.69 4.60 -13.05
N GLN A 91 5.12 5.71 -12.43
CA GLN A 91 6.42 5.80 -11.78
C GLN A 91 6.53 4.85 -10.59
N ALA A 92 5.48 4.77 -9.78
CA ALA A 92 5.41 3.89 -8.62
C ALA A 92 5.37 2.40 -9.01
N ALA A 93 4.61 2.04 -10.06
CA ALA A 93 4.54 0.69 -10.61
C ALA A 93 5.88 0.25 -11.21
N THR A 94 6.53 1.14 -11.95
CA THR A 94 7.86 0.88 -12.53
C THR A 94 8.90 0.60 -11.44
N ALA A 95 8.81 1.29 -10.29
CA ALA A 95 9.68 1.03 -9.15
C ALA A 95 9.49 -0.37 -8.52
N GLN A 96 8.34 -1.01 -8.75
CA GLN A 96 8.03 -2.39 -8.37
C GLN A 96 8.29 -3.40 -9.49
N GLY A 97 8.88 -2.96 -10.62
CA GLY A 97 9.12 -3.82 -11.79
C GLY A 97 7.88 -4.13 -12.62
N LEU A 98 6.82 -3.33 -12.49
CA LEU A 98 5.56 -3.47 -13.23
C LEU A 98 5.42 -2.36 -14.27
N THR A 99 4.94 -2.73 -15.45
CA THR A 99 4.39 -1.74 -16.40
C THR A 99 3.03 -1.24 -15.92
N ILE A 100 2.61 -0.07 -16.40
CA ILE A 100 1.27 0.45 -16.10
C ILE A 100 0.15 -0.54 -16.51
N GLN A 101 0.31 -1.27 -17.62
CA GLN A 101 -0.69 -2.25 -18.06
C GLN A 101 -0.77 -3.45 -17.11
N GLN A 102 0.36 -3.97 -16.65
CA GLN A 102 0.40 -5.07 -15.67
C GLN A 102 -0.19 -4.63 -14.33
N PHE A 103 0.10 -3.39 -13.91
CA PHE A 103 -0.50 -2.84 -12.70
C PHE A 103 -2.02 -2.70 -12.82
N ARG A 104 -2.54 -2.25 -13.96
CA ARG A 104 -4.00 -2.19 -14.21
C ARG A 104 -4.66 -3.57 -14.20
N GLN A 105 -4.00 -4.58 -14.73
CA GLN A 105 -4.50 -5.96 -14.67
C GLN A 105 -4.53 -6.47 -13.23
N LEU A 106 -3.48 -6.18 -12.45
CA LEU A 106 -3.43 -6.49 -11.03
C LEU A 106 -4.53 -5.76 -10.25
N GLU A 107 -4.73 -4.46 -10.48
CA GLU A 107 -5.81 -3.68 -9.90
C GLU A 107 -7.18 -4.33 -10.16
N ASN A 108 -7.46 -4.70 -11.41
CA ASN A 108 -8.70 -5.39 -11.76
C ASN A 108 -8.88 -6.75 -11.07
N ARG A 109 -7.79 -7.49 -10.80
CA ARG A 109 -7.88 -8.77 -10.07
C ARG A 109 -8.14 -8.52 -8.59
N VAL A 110 -7.40 -7.59 -7.97
CA VAL A 110 -7.59 -7.19 -6.56
C VAL A 110 -9.00 -6.68 -6.33
N GLU A 111 -9.57 -5.89 -7.25
CA GLU A 111 -10.94 -5.38 -7.12
C GLU A 111 -12.02 -6.47 -7.21
N ARG A 112 -11.73 -7.60 -7.86
CA ARG A 112 -12.66 -8.73 -8.00
C ARG A 112 -12.57 -9.71 -6.84
N ASP A 113 -11.45 -9.72 -6.14
CA ASP A 113 -11.21 -10.54 -4.97
C ASP A 113 -11.47 -9.72 -3.70
N ASP A 114 -12.66 -9.89 -3.11
CA ASP A 114 -13.07 -9.17 -1.89
C ASP A 114 -12.08 -9.35 -0.73
N ALA A 115 -11.46 -10.53 -0.61
CA ALA A 115 -10.50 -10.81 0.45
C ALA A 115 -9.19 -10.04 0.22
N ALA A 116 -8.66 -10.08 -1.00
CA ALA A 116 -7.48 -9.32 -1.38
C ALA A 116 -7.72 -7.80 -1.25
N LEU A 117 -8.90 -7.32 -1.68
CA LEU A 117 -9.27 -5.91 -1.56
C LEU A 117 -9.32 -5.47 -0.10
N GLN A 118 -9.92 -6.28 0.78
CA GLN A 118 -10.00 -5.96 2.20
C GLN A 118 -8.60 -5.92 2.84
N GLN A 119 -7.75 -6.90 2.53
CA GLN A 119 -6.37 -6.91 3.01
C GLN A 119 -5.59 -5.68 2.54
N ALA A 120 -5.68 -5.32 1.25
CA ALA A 120 -5.02 -4.12 0.74
C ALA A 120 -5.48 -2.85 1.45
N ARG A 121 -6.77 -2.73 1.76
CA ARG A 121 -7.32 -1.58 2.51
C ARG A 121 -6.75 -1.51 3.92
N ASP A 122 -6.72 -2.64 4.63
CA ASP A 122 -6.21 -2.69 5.99
C ASP A 122 -4.73 -2.29 6.04
N GLU A 123 -3.93 -2.80 5.10
CA GLU A 123 -2.50 -2.44 4.99
C GLU A 123 -2.27 -0.97 4.61
N LEU A 124 -3.07 -0.44 3.68
CA LEU A 124 -2.98 0.96 3.26
C LEU A 124 -3.44 1.92 4.35
N GLN A 125 -4.47 1.54 5.11
CA GLN A 125 -4.95 2.32 6.25
C GLN A 125 -3.92 2.32 7.38
N ALA A 126 -3.33 1.17 7.70
CA ALA A 126 -2.25 1.07 8.68
C ALA A 126 -1.05 1.96 8.29
N ALA A 127 -0.69 1.99 7.00
CA ALA A 127 0.39 2.83 6.49
C ALA A 127 0.08 4.34 6.60
N ALA A 128 -1.17 4.73 6.34
CA ALA A 128 -1.63 6.10 6.44
C ALA A 128 -1.66 6.59 7.89
N GLN A 129 -2.11 5.75 8.82
CA GLN A 129 -2.19 6.10 10.26
C GLN A 129 -0.82 6.20 10.94
N GLY A 130 0.20 5.50 10.44
CA GLY A 130 1.58 5.62 10.91
C GLY A 130 2.31 6.88 10.44
N SER A 131 1.71 7.70 9.57
CA SER A 131 2.29 8.95 9.09
C SER A 131 1.82 10.12 9.97
N PRO A 132 2.70 10.81 10.72
CA PRO A 132 2.30 11.95 11.55
C PRO A 132 1.73 13.05 10.66
N THR A 133 0.46 13.38 10.85
CA THR A 133 -0.17 14.56 10.26
C THR A 133 0.45 15.81 10.91
N PRO A 134 0.87 16.84 10.16
CA PRO A 134 1.24 18.11 10.75
C PRO A 134 -0.01 18.74 11.35
N SER A 135 -0.16 18.62 12.68
CA SER A 135 -1.20 19.28 13.45
C SER A 135 -1.17 20.77 13.16
N LYS A 136 -2.29 21.26 12.59
CA LYS A 136 -2.62 22.68 12.51
C LYS A 136 -2.81 23.20 13.93
N SER A 137 -1.84 23.96 14.43
CA SER A 137 -1.91 24.66 15.71
C SER A 137 -3.00 25.73 15.69
N PRO A 138 -3.93 25.78 16.66
CA PRO A 138 -4.60 27.01 17.06
C PRO A 138 -3.70 27.87 17.96
#